data_AF-A0A0C7N7Y3-F1
#
_entry.id   AF-A0A0C7N7Y3-F1
#
_cell.length_a   1.000
_cell.length_b   1.000
_cell.length_c   1.000
_cell.angle_alpha   90.00
_cell.angle_beta   90.00
_cell.angle_gamma   90.00
#
_symmetry.space_group_name_H-M   'P 1'
#
loop_
_entity.id
_entity.type
_entity.pdbx_description
1 polymer ?
#
loop_
_entity_poly.entity_id
_entity_poly.type
_entity_poly.pdbx_seq_one_letter_code
_entity_poly.pdbx_strand_id
1 'polypeptide(L)'
;MWTNLFWREMTLIFLTYLSKLILVSIVYYLLLFPFVLGINTVMWGPLGITVAVVHSILQVNMYASTLTRLHSAKYAPLVMERLTSVKTQSNPAVVVHPNSVSTAQQTISVKPKRHLAKAAFSFMVKLGFKMTYFTSLFFLSLVPIVGILLVRISRSGTIGYLYSVPFLAAQRPRPLKKGETFYQDLGKNIAFGVVSGILELLPVLSGLCIATNYVGRGLWILDERVFNSIHEFHRRSL
;
A
#
# COMPACT_ATOMS: atom_id res chain seq x y z
N MET A 1 -24.61 -12.80 -2.31
CA MET A 1 -24.43 -11.93 -3.50
C MET A 1 -23.28 -10.91 -3.33
N TRP A 2 -22.17 -11.27 -2.67
CA TRP A 2 -21.01 -10.37 -2.51
C TRP A 2 -19.84 -10.76 -3.42
N THR A 3 -19.75 -12.04 -3.77
CA THR A 3 -18.63 -12.62 -4.50
C THR A 3 -18.48 -11.99 -5.88
N ASN A 4 -19.55 -11.96 -6.69
CA ASN A 4 -19.51 -11.44 -8.08
C ASN A 4 -19.16 -9.96 -8.24
N LEU A 5 -19.20 -9.16 -7.17
CA LEU A 5 -19.09 -7.71 -7.29
C LEU A 5 -17.66 -7.22 -7.47
N PHE A 6 -16.64 -7.94 -7.00
CA PHE A 6 -15.24 -7.46 -7.03
C PHE A 6 -14.30 -8.31 -7.88
N TRP A 7 -14.78 -9.42 -8.46
CA TRP A 7 -13.94 -10.34 -9.24
C TRP A 7 -13.21 -9.66 -10.39
N ARG A 8 -13.87 -8.75 -11.11
CA ARG A 8 -13.24 -8.05 -12.24
C ARG A 8 -12.03 -7.25 -11.80
N GLU A 9 -12.16 -6.45 -10.74
CA GLU A 9 -11.10 -5.61 -10.19
C GLU A 9 -10.01 -6.45 -9.53
N MET A 10 -10.38 -7.52 -8.82
CA MET A 10 -9.44 -8.48 -8.23
C MET A 10 -8.59 -9.15 -9.31
N THR A 11 -9.20 -9.62 -10.40
CA THR A 11 -8.49 -10.25 -11.53
C THR A 11 -7.55 -9.26 -12.23
N LEU A 12 -7.97 -8.00 -12.43
CA LEU A 12 -7.10 -6.97 -13.02
C LEU A 12 -5.88 -6.67 -12.13
N ILE A 13 -6.08 -6.55 -10.82
CA ILE A 13 -4.98 -6.34 -9.87
C ILE A 13 -4.04 -7.56 -9.86
N PHE A 14 -4.60 -8.76 -9.89
CA PHE A 14 -3.85 -10.02 -9.92
C PHE A 14 -3.01 -10.17 -11.20
N LEU A 15 -3.59 -9.91 -12.38
CA LEU A 15 -2.87 -9.94 -13.65
C LEU A 15 -1.75 -8.89 -13.70
N THR A 16 -2.02 -7.68 -13.20
CA THR A 16 -1.00 -6.62 -13.06
C THR A 16 0.13 -7.07 -12.14
N TYR A 17 -0.20 -7.76 -11.05
CA TYR A 17 0.80 -8.35 -10.15
C TYR A 17 1.63 -9.42 -10.84
N LEU A 18 1.02 -10.34 -11.58
CA LEU A 18 1.74 -11.41 -12.28
C LEU A 18 2.72 -10.84 -13.32
N SER A 19 2.30 -9.83 -14.09
CA SER A 19 3.17 -9.12 -15.03
C SER A 19 4.38 -8.49 -14.33
N LYS A 20 4.16 -7.82 -13.19
CA LYS A 20 5.24 -7.23 -12.39
C LYS A 20 6.14 -8.27 -11.73
N LEU A 21 5.57 -9.39 -11.29
CA LEU A 21 6.32 -10.49 -10.71
C LEU A 21 7.30 -11.05 -11.72
N ILE A 22 6.85 -11.31 -12.96
CA ILE A 22 7.71 -11.80 -14.04
C ILE A 22 8.80 -10.77 -14.37
N LEU A 23 8.43 -9.50 -14.57
CA LEU A 23 9.39 -8.44 -14.90
C LEU A 23 10.48 -8.29 -13.82
N VAL A 24 10.06 -8.20 -12.55
CA VAL A 24 10.98 -8.07 -11.42
C VAL A 24 11.82 -9.33 -11.26
N SER A 25 11.26 -10.52 -11.50
CA SER A 25 12.02 -11.78 -11.48
C SER A 25 13.16 -11.74 -12.48
N ILE A 26 12.90 -11.38 -13.74
CA ILE A 26 13.93 -11.33 -14.79
C ILE A 26 15.07 -10.40 -14.37
N VAL A 27 14.75 -9.18 -13.96
CA VAL A 27 15.76 -8.20 -13.53
C VAL A 27 16.54 -8.70 -12.31
N TYR A 28 15.86 -9.29 -11.33
CA TYR A 28 16.48 -9.79 -10.12
C TYR A 28 17.42 -10.97 -10.38
N TYR A 29 16.98 -11.96 -11.17
CA TYR A 29 17.78 -13.15 -11.47
C TYR A 29 19.00 -12.84 -12.34
N LEU A 30 18.92 -11.82 -13.20
CA LEU A 30 20.06 -11.37 -13.99
C LEU A 30 21.07 -10.55 -13.18
N LEU A 31 20.60 -9.65 -12.30
CA LEU A 31 21.47 -8.66 -11.66
C LEU A 31 21.86 -9.01 -10.22
N LEU A 32 20.93 -9.52 -9.40
CA LEU A 32 21.11 -9.65 -7.95
C LEU A 32 21.32 -11.11 -7.50
N PHE A 33 20.65 -12.06 -8.14
CA PHE A 33 20.69 -13.46 -7.73
C PHE A 33 22.10 -14.08 -7.70
N PRO A 34 23.03 -13.80 -8.65
CA PRO A 34 24.39 -14.35 -8.58
C PRO A 34 25.13 -13.94 -7.29
N PHE A 35 24.95 -12.69 -6.85
CA PHE A 35 25.55 -12.19 -5.62
C PHE A 35 24.89 -12.81 -4.38
N VAL A 36 23.56 -12.87 -4.36
CA VAL A 36 22.80 -13.50 -3.27
C VAL A 36 23.17 -14.98 -3.13
N LEU A 37 23.26 -15.70 -4.24
CA LEU A 37 23.67 -17.11 -4.27
C LEU A 37 25.10 -17.28 -3.75
N GLY A 38 26.04 -16.44 -4.20
CA GLY A 38 27.43 -16.47 -3.75
C GLY A 38 27.55 -16.25 -2.24
N ILE A 39 26.92 -15.20 -1.71
CA ILE A 39 26.94 -14.89 -0.27
C ILE A 39 26.35 -16.03 0.54
N ASN A 40 25.17 -16.54 0.16
CA ASN A 40 24.51 -17.61 0.91
C ASN A 40 25.29 -18.93 0.84
N THR A 41 25.89 -19.26 -0.30
CA THR A 41 26.69 -20.49 -0.46
C THR A 41 27.98 -20.42 0.36
N VAL A 42 28.63 -19.25 0.45
CA VAL A 42 29.81 -19.07 1.31
C VAL A 42 29.44 -19.20 2.79
N MET A 43 28.29 -18.66 3.22
CA MET A 43 27.88 -18.69 4.62
C MET A 43 27.31 -20.04 5.09
N TRP A 44 26.57 -20.75 4.23
CA TRP A 44 25.79 -21.94 4.60
C TRP A 44 26.16 -23.20 3.81
N GLY A 45 27.21 -23.14 2.97
CA GLY A 45 27.61 -24.25 2.10
C GLY A 45 26.52 -24.62 1.08
N PRO A 46 26.34 -25.92 0.77
CA PRO A 46 25.31 -26.39 -0.17
C PRO A 46 23.87 -26.01 0.21
N LEU A 47 23.57 -25.94 1.52
CA LEU A 47 22.26 -25.48 2.00
C LEU A 47 21.98 -24.03 1.61
N GLY A 48 23.04 -23.22 1.43
CA GLY A 48 22.95 -21.84 0.96
C GLY A 48 22.23 -21.68 -0.36
N ILE A 49 22.27 -22.69 -1.24
CA ILE A 49 21.53 -22.67 -2.51
C ILE A 49 20.02 -22.64 -2.25
N THR A 50 19.52 -23.52 -1.36
CA THR A 50 18.10 -23.57 -1.02
C THR A 50 17.63 -22.27 -0.35
N VAL A 51 18.45 -21.73 0.57
CA VAL A 51 18.18 -20.46 1.24
C VAL A 51 18.15 -19.31 0.23
N ALA A 52 19.09 -19.28 -0.73
CA ALA A 52 19.15 -18.26 -1.77
C ALA A 52 17.90 -18.28 -2.67
N VAL A 53 17.39 -19.45 -3.04
CA VAL A 53 16.17 -19.59 -3.84
C VAL A 53 14.92 -19.16 -3.07
N VAL A 54 14.78 -19.57 -1.81
CA VAL A 54 13.65 -19.12 -0.98
C VAL A 54 13.71 -17.60 -0.78
N HIS A 55 14.91 -17.07 -0.50
CA HIS A 55 15.13 -15.65 -0.34
C HIS A 55 14.80 -14.86 -1.61
N SER A 56 15.24 -15.32 -2.78
CA SER A 56 14.96 -14.66 -4.05
C SER A 56 13.47 -14.59 -4.34
N ILE A 57 12.72 -15.69 -4.11
CA ILE A 57 11.26 -15.73 -4.29
C ILE A 57 10.57 -14.69 -3.39
N LEU A 58 10.95 -14.64 -2.11
CA LEU A 58 10.38 -13.69 -1.15
C LEU A 58 10.74 -12.23 -1.51
N GLN A 59 11.97 -11.98 -1.94
CA GLN A 59 12.46 -10.64 -2.25
C GLN A 59 11.83 -10.09 -3.53
N VAL A 60 11.75 -10.91 -4.58
CA VAL A 60 11.05 -10.61 -5.82
C VAL A 60 9.57 -10.33 -5.54
N ASN A 61 8.91 -11.19 -4.73
CA ASN A 61 7.52 -10.98 -4.33
C ASN A 61 7.34 -9.64 -3.59
N MET A 62 8.26 -9.29 -2.68
CA MET A 62 8.20 -8.01 -1.95
C MET A 62 8.24 -6.79 -2.88
N TYR A 63 9.12 -6.80 -3.89
CA TYR A 63 9.21 -5.72 -4.86
C TYR A 63 7.98 -5.68 -5.78
N ALA A 64 7.57 -6.82 -6.30
CA ALA A 64 6.38 -6.94 -7.15
C ALA A 64 5.12 -6.45 -6.44
N SER A 65 4.89 -6.88 -5.18
CA SER A 65 3.73 -6.46 -4.40
C SER A 65 3.74 -4.94 -4.12
N THR A 66 4.92 -4.37 -3.85
CA THR A 66 5.08 -2.93 -3.64
C THR A 66 4.72 -2.13 -4.91
N LEU A 67 5.20 -2.56 -6.08
CA LEU A 67 4.88 -1.92 -7.35
C LEU A 67 3.41 -2.09 -7.73
N THR A 68 2.82 -3.25 -7.45
CA THR A 68 1.39 -3.52 -7.68
C THR A 68 0.54 -2.59 -6.83
N ARG A 69 0.77 -2.51 -5.52
CA ARG A 69 0.01 -1.65 -4.61
C ARG A 69 0.01 -0.19 -5.05
N LEU A 70 1.17 0.35 -5.46
CA LEU A 70 1.25 1.74 -5.96
C LEU A 70 0.38 1.97 -7.21
N HIS A 71 0.32 1.00 -8.11
CA HIS A 71 -0.51 1.09 -9.31
C HIS A 71 -2.00 0.87 -9.01
N SER A 72 -2.30 -0.10 -8.14
CA SER A 72 -3.66 -0.48 -7.79
C SER A 72 -4.39 0.57 -6.95
N ALA A 73 -3.66 1.56 -6.39
CA ALA A 73 -4.26 2.72 -5.76
C ALA A 73 -5.26 3.47 -6.65
N LYS A 74 -5.12 3.37 -7.99
CA LYS A 74 -6.09 3.92 -8.95
C LYS A 74 -7.46 3.24 -8.94
N TYR A 75 -7.53 1.97 -8.55
CA TYR A 75 -8.78 1.21 -8.48
C TYR A 75 -9.51 1.39 -7.15
N ALA A 76 -8.84 1.92 -6.13
CA ALA A 76 -9.41 2.06 -4.79
C ALA A 76 -10.67 2.97 -4.71
N PRO A 77 -10.80 4.08 -5.47
CA PRO A 77 -12.05 4.84 -5.52
C PRO A 77 -13.23 4.03 -6.07
N LEU A 78 -13.02 3.21 -7.10
CA LEU A 78 -14.06 2.32 -7.66
C LEU A 78 -14.49 1.26 -6.65
N VAL A 79 -13.53 0.70 -5.90
CA VAL A 79 -13.83 -0.22 -4.79
C VAL A 79 -14.66 0.49 -3.72
N MET A 80 -14.32 1.74 -3.37
CA MET A 80 -15.06 2.52 -2.38
C MET A 80 -16.51 2.77 -2.82
N GLU A 81 -16.71 3.21 -4.06
CA GLU A 81 -18.03 3.47 -4.62
C GLU A 81 -18.94 2.24 -4.53
N ARG A 82 -18.41 1.06 -4.89
CA ARG A 82 -19.15 -0.21 -4.77
C ARG A 82 -19.41 -0.62 -3.33
N LEU A 83 -18.46 -0.41 -2.44
CA LEU A 83 -18.67 -0.69 -1.02
C LEU A 83 -19.77 0.21 -0.42
N THR A 84 -19.77 1.50 -0.79
CA THR A 84 -20.81 2.43 -0.36
C THR A 84 -22.18 2.06 -0.94
N SER A 85 -22.27 1.70 -2.22
CA SER A 85 -23.56 1.37 -2.84
C SER A 85 -24.19 0.13 -2.20
N VAL A 86 -23.40 -0.91 -1.94
CA VAL A 86 -23.90 -2.13 -1.27
C VAL A 86 -24.31 -1.82 0.16
N LYS A 87 -23.52 -1.03 0.90
CA LYS A 87 -23.84 -0.73 2.30
C LYS A 87 -25.11 0.12 2.42
N THR A 88 -25.27 1.13 1.56
CA THR A 88 -26.49 1.94 1.48
C THR A 88 -27.71 1.10 1.11
N GLN A 89 -27.57 0.15 0.17
CA GLN A 89 -28.66 -0.78 -0.19
C GLN A 89 -29.05 -1.70 0.98
N SER A 90 -28.08 -2.13 1.80
CA SER A 90 -28.34 -2.98 2.96
C SER A 90 -28.92 -2.23 4.18
N ASN A 91 -28.67 -0.93 4.29
CA ASN A 91 -29.10 -0.10 5.42
C ASN A 91 -29.53 1.30 4.92
N PRO A 92 -30.81 1.48 4.53
CA PRO A 92 -31.30 2.75 3.98
C PRO A 92 -31.29 3.90 5.02
N ALA A 93 -31.25 3.59 6.32
CA ALA A 93 -31.10 4.60 7.38
C ALA A 93 -29.68 5.22 7.42
N VAL A 94 -28.70 4.58 6.80
CA VAL A 94 -27.31 5.05 6.74
C VAL A 94 -27.07 5.56 5.33
N VAL A 95 -27.56 6.76 5.03
CA VAL A 95 -27.24 7.45 3.78
C VAL A 95 -25.80 7.93 3.87
N VAL A 96 -24.86 7.04 3.56
CA VAL A 96 -23.47 7.42 3.32
C VAL A 96 -23.48 8.11 1.97
N HIS A 97 -23.72 9.42 1.94
CA HIS A 97 -23.42 10.19 0.73
C HIS A 97 -21.90 10.08 0.52
N PRO A 98 -21.42 9.40 -0.55
CA PRO A 98 -20.12 9.76 -1.07
C PRO A 98 -20.28 11.23 -1.44
N ASN A 99 -19.46 12.11 -0.87
CA ASN A 99 -19.28 13.41 -1.48
C ASN A 99 -18.83 13.07 -2.89
N SER A 100 -19.71 13.25 -3.87
CA SER A 100 -19.49 12.92 -5.27
C SER A 100 -18.13 13.50 -5.62
N VAL A 101 -17.15 12.60 -5.78
CA VAL A 101 -15.82 12.98 -6.24
C VAL A 101 -16.02 13.29 -7.71
N SER A 102 -16.50 14.49 -8.00
CA SER A 102 -16.14 15.15 -9.23
C SER A 102 -14.64 14.99 -9.34
N THR A 103 -14.20 14.48 -10.48
CA THR A 103 -12.84 14.55 -11.00
C THR A 103 -12.41 16.01 -11.08
N ALA A 104 -12.38 16.71 -9.95
CA ALA A 104 -11.81 18.03 -9.80
C ALA A 104 -10.32 17.78 -9.77
N GLN A 105 -9.77 17.70 -10.99
CA GLN A 105 -8.40 18.07 -11.28
C GLN A 105 -7.99 19.13 -10.28
N GLN A 106 -7.09 18.76 -9.37
CA GLN A 106 -6.50 19.71 -8.43
C GLN A 106 -5.93 20.84 -9.29
N THR A 107 -6.61 21.98 -9.28
CA THR A 107 -6.14 23.19 -9.90
C THR A 107 -4.74 23.42 -9.34
N ILE A 108 -3.78 23.45 -10.26
CA ILE A 108 -2.37 23.63 -9.97
C ILE A 108 -2.28 24.98 -9.26
N SER A 109 -2.21 24.94 -7.93
CA SER A 109 -1.90 26.11 -7.13
C SER A 109 -0.47 26.47 -7.49
N VAL A 110 -0.34 27.45 -8.38
CA VAL A 110 0.93 27.99 -8.84
C VAL A 110 1.60 28.61 -7.62
N LYS A 111 2.44 27.83 -6.96
CA LYS A 111 3.25 28.33 -5.85
C LYS A 111 4.16 29.43 -6.40
N PRO A 112 4.33 30.54 -5.65
CA PRO A 112 5.13 31.67 -6.08
C PRO A 112 6.56 31.22 -6.40
N LYS A 113 7.23 31.95 -7.31
CA LYS A 113 8.64 31.79 -7.69
C LYS A 113 9.54 31.66 -6.45
N ARG A 114 9.68 30.44 -5.92
CA ARG A 114 10.69 30.12 -4.93
C ARG A 114 12.02 30.26 -5.64
N HIS A 115 12.97 30.97 -5.02
CA HIS A 115 14.35 31.04 -5.49
C HIS A 115 14.83 29.65 -5.90
N LEU A 116 15.09 29.48 -7.20
CA LEU A 116 15.37 28.20 -7.84
C LEU A 116 16.46 27.43 -7.09
N ALA A 117 17.49 28.14 -6.62
CA ALA A 117 18.58 27.59 -5.81
C ALA A 117 18.12 27.00 -4.47
N LYS A 118 17.26 27.71 -3.70
CA LYS A 118 16.72 27.22 -2.43
C LYS A 118 15.76 26.05 -2.64
N ALA A 119 14.96 26.10 -3.72
CA ALA A 119 14.07 25.01 -4.09
C ALA A 119 14.86 23.74 -4.48
N ALA A 120 15.87 23.89 -5.35
CA ALA A 120 16.75 22.81 -5.78
C ALA A 120 17.52 22.18 -4.60
N PHE A 121 18.11 23.00 -3.72
CA PHE A 121 18.79 22.50 -2.53
C PHE A 121 17.84 21.70 -1.62
N SER A 122 16.65 22.26 -1.34
CA SER A 122 15.65 21.55 -0.52
C SER A 122 15.16 20.24 -1.15
N PHE A 123 15.12 20.18 -2.49
CA PHE A 123 14.77 18.97 -3.23
C PHE A 123 15.89 17.93 -3.14
N MET A 124 17.14 18.33 -3.34
CA MET A 124 18.31 17.45 -3.24
C MET A 124 18.48 16.87 -1.84
N VAL A 125 18.32 17.67 -0.79
CA VAL A 125 18.36 17.18 0.59
C VAL A 125 17.26 16.14 0.84
N LYS A 126 16.02 16.42 0.41
CA LYS A 126 14.92 15.44 0.54
C LYS A 126 15.14 14.17 -0.27
N LEU A 127 15.70 14.31 -1.46
CA LEU A 127 16.05 13.17 -2.30
C LEU A 127 17.15 12.34 -1.63
N GLY A 128 18.20 12.98 -1.10
CA GLY A 128 19.28 12.34 -0.35
C GLY A 128 18.75 11.51 0.81
N PHE A 129 17.97 12.11 1.72
CA PHE A 129 17.36 11.37 2.83
C PHE A 129 16.52 10.18 2.37
N LYS A 130 15.75 10.35 1.28
CA LYS A 130 14.92 9.27 0.72
C LYS A 130 15.79 8.15 0.15
N MET A 131 16.85 8.48 -0.58
CA MET A 131 17.77 7.49 -1.15
C MET A 131 18.51 6.75 -0.04
N THR A 132 19.05 7.44 0.97
CA THR A 132 19.68 6.81 2.13
C THR A 132 18.73 5.84 2.82
N TYR A 133 17.47 6.24 3.05
CA TYR A 133 16.46 5.36 3.64
C TYR A 133 16.21 4.09 2.81
N PHE A 134 16.05 4.22 1.48
CA PHE A 134 15.86 3.05 0.62
C PHE A 134 17.10 2.17 0.52
N THR A 135 18.29 2.76 0.52
CA THR A 135 19.56 2.03 0.53
C THR A 135 19.72 1.23 1.82
N SER A 136 19.42 1.82 2.99
CA SER A 136 19.46 1.09 4.26
C SER A 136 18.48 -0.08 4.28
N LEU A 137 17.26 0.11 3.76
CA LEU A 137 16.28 -0.98 3.63
C LEU A 137 16.72 -2.05 2.63
N PHE A 138 17.42 -1.67 1.56
CA PHE A 138 17.98 -2.61 0.59
C PHE A 138 19.02 -3.51 1.26
N PHE A 139 19.99 -2.93 1.97
CA PHE A 139 20.98 -3.72 2.71
C PHE A 139 20.34 -4.60 3.78
N LEU A 140 19.35 -4.09 4.51
CA LEU A 140 18.59 -4.89 5.47
C LEU A 140 17.90 -6.08 4.79
N SER A 141 17.38 -5.89 3.58
CA SER A 141 16.75 -6.97 2.80
C SER A 141 17.71 -8.04 2.31
N LEU A 142 19.04 -7.83 2.34
CA LEU A 142 20.02 -8.85 1.93
C LEU A 142 20.25 -9.91 3.01
N VAL A 143 19.80 -9.66 4.25
CA VAL A 143 19.83 -10.69 5.30
C VAL A 143 18.84 -11.79 4.92
N PRO A 144 19.31 -13.05 4.77
CA PRO A 144 18.47 -14.14 4.28
C PRO A 144 17.21 -14.31 5.11
N ILE A 145 16.06 -14.36 4.43
CA ILE A 145 14.69 -14.51 4.96
C ILE A 145 14.27 -13.42 5.97
N VAL A 146 14.96 -13.30 7.11
CA VAL A 146 14.65 -12.36 8.21
C VAL A 146 14.72 -10.91 7.75
N GLY A 147 15.67 -10.56 6.89
CA GLY A 147 15.80 -9.20 6.35
C GLY A 147 14.54 -8.72 5.64
N ILE A 148 13.91 -9.59 4.86
CA ILE A 148 12.68 -9.30 4.11
C ILE A 148 11.52 -9.06 5.09
N LEU A 149 11.40 -9.88 6.13
CA LEU A 149 10.38 -9.72 7.17
C LEU A 149 10.56 -8.41 7.93
N LEU A 150 11.80 -8.07 8.32
CA LEU A 150 12.10 -6.82 8.99
C LEU A 150 11.75 -5.60 8.12
N VAL A 151 12.14 -5.61 6.84
CA VAL A 151 11.79 -4.52 5.90
C VAL A 151 10.27 -4.37 5.76
N ARG A 152 9.52 -5.48 5.76
CA ARG A 152 8.04 -5.46 5.73
C ARG A 152 7.46 -4.84 7.00
N ILE A 153 7.93 -5.26 8.18
CA ILE A 153 7.46 -4.76 9.48
C ILE A 153 7.81 -3.27 9.64
N SER A 154 9.04 -2.86 9.32
CA SER A 154 9.46 -1.45 9.39
C SER A 154 8.63 -0.55 8.50
N ARG A 155 8.16 -1.06 7.34
CA ARG A 155 7.31 -0.30 6.41
C ARG A 155 5.82 -0.43 6.68
N SER A 156 5.39 -1.24 7.66
CA SER A 156 3.99 -1.55 7.93
C SER A 156 3.11 -0.30 8.05
N GLY A 157 3.49 0.66 8.89
CA GLY A 157 2.72 1.91 9.06
C GLY A 157 2.52 2.65 7.73
N THR A 158 3.56 2.77 6.91
CA THR A 158 3.46 3.39 5.57
C THR A 158 2.57 2.57 4.64
N ILE A 159 2.65 1.24 4.68
CA ILE A 159 1.83 0.34 3.85
C ILE A 159 0.35 0.50 4.22
N GLY A 160 -0.01 0.44 5.51
CA GLY A 160 -1.41 0.60 5.94
C GLY A 160 -1.96 1.99 5.65
N TYR A 161 -1.14 3.03 5.79
CA TYR A 161 -1.54 4.37 5.36
C TYR A 161 -1.76 4.45 3.84
N LEU A 162 -0.89 3.84 3.04
CA LEU A 162 -1.02 3.85 1.57
C LEU A 162 -2.33 3.19 1.11
N TYR A 163 -2.81 2.16 1.80
CA TYR A 163 -4.13 1.58 1.57
C TYR A 163 -5.28 2.54 1.93
N SER A 164 -5.06 3.44 2.88
CA SER A 164 -6.08 4.39 3.36
C SER A 164 -6.20 5.64 2.49
N VAL A 165 -5.09 6.10 1.89
CA VAL A 165 -5.01 7.38 1.18
C VAL A 165 -6.10 7.55 0.11
N PRO A 166 -6.37 6.59 -0.79
CA PRO A 166 -7.39 6.77 -1.82
C PRO A 166 -8.79 6.97 -1.24
N PHE A 167 -9.10 6.28 -0.15
CA PHE A 167 -10.39 6.38 0.54
C PHE A 167 -10.53 7.71 1.28
N LEU A 168 -9.47 8.14 1.99
CA LEU A 168 -9.44 9.44 2.66
C LEU A 168 -9.54 10.59 1.66
N ALA A 169 -8.91 10.45 0.48
CA ALA A 169 -8.98 11.43 -0.58
C ALA A 169 -10.39 11.51 -1.19
N ALA A 170 -11.10 10.39 -1.31
CA ALA A 170 -12.48 10.39 -1.77
C ALA A 170 -13.45 11.03 -0.76
N GLN A 171 -13.11 11.05 0.53
CA GLN A 171 -13.99 11.56 1.58
C GLN A 171 -13.80 13.04 1.91
N ARG A 172 -12.56 13.56 1.82
CA ARG A 172 -12.23 14.92 2.26
C ARG A 172 -12.05 15.86 1.05
N PRO A 173 -12.88 16.90 0.88
CA PRO A 173 -12.73 17.90 -0.19
C PRO A 173 -11.52 18.83 0.03
N ARG A 174 -10.97 18.88 1.25
CA ARG A 174 -9.79 19.70 1.58
C ARG A 174 -8.49 18.93 1.34
N PRO A 175 -7.39 19.61 0.96
CA PRO A 175 -6.10 18.97 0.77
C PRO A 175 -5.68 18.25 2.06
N LEU A 176 -5.55 16.92 1.97
CA LEU A 176 -5.07 16.09 3.07
C LEU A 176 -3.70 16.59 3.52
N LYS A 177 -3.62 17.06 4.76
CA LYS A 177 -2.34 17.27 5.44
C LYS A 177 -1.74 15.92 5.76
N LYS A 178 -0.99 15.36 4.80
CA LYS A 178 -0.50 13.98 4.79
C LYS A 178 0.22 13.55 6.08
N GLY A 179 0.92 14.47 6.75
CA GLY A 179 1.60 14.18 8.02
C GLY A 179 0.63 14.04 9.18
N GLU A 180 -0.25 15.01 9.39
CA GLU A 180 -1.17 15.03 10.53
C GLU A 180 -2.12 13.83 10.52
N THR A 181 -2.72 13.50 9.36
CA THR A 181 -3.63 12.35 9.24
C THR A 181 -2.92 11.00 9.39
N PHE A 182 -1.64 10.92 8.99
CA PHE A 182 -0.85 9.69 9.20
C PHE A 182 -0.61 9.41 10.68
N TYR A 183 -0.23 10.44 11.44
CA TYR A 183 0.11 10.30 12.86
C TYR A 183 -1.12 10.14 13.76
N GLN A 184 -2.26 10.74 13.40
CA GLN A 184 -3.53 10.57 14.13
C GLN A 184 -3.96 9.10 14.19
N ASP A 185 -3.81 8.37 13.09
CA ASP A 185 -4.22 6.96 12.98
C ASP A 185 -3.01 6.01 12.90
N LEU A 186 -1.85 6.40 13.48
CA LEU A 186 -0.61 5.63 13.35
C LEU A 186 -0.77 4.18 13.80
N GLY A 187 -1.38 3.94 14.97
CA GLY A 187 -1.61 2.60 15.49
C GLY A 187 -2.48 1.74 14.56
N LYS A 188 -3.56 2.31 14.01
CA LYS A 188 -4.44 1.63 13.04
C LYS A 188 -3.69 1.32 11.75
N ASN A 189 -2.87 2.25 11.27
CA ASN A 189 -2.08 2.09 10.05
C ASN A 189 -1.00 1.01 10.23
N ILE A 190 -0.33 0.94 11.38
CA ILE A 190 0.65 -0.11 11.69
C ILE A 190 -0.05 -1.47 11.79
N ALA A 191 -1.11 -1.58 12.58
CA ALA A 191 -1.84 -2.84 12.77
C ALA A 191 -2.33 -3.42 11.42
N PHE A 192 -2.99 -2.59 10.61
CA PHE A 192 -3.41 -2.99 9.28
C PHE A 192 -2.21 -3.32 8.37
N GLY A 193 -1.15 -2.51 8.43
CA GLY A 193 0.07 -2.70 7.67
C GLY A 193 0.81 -4.00 7.95
N VAL A 194 0.83 -4.45 9.21
CA VAL A 194 1.45 -5.73 9.61
C VAL A 194 0.63 -6.88 9.04
N VAL A 195 -0.68 -6.89 9.26
CA VAL A 195 -1.57 -7.97 8.77
C VAL A 195 -1.53 -8.05 7.24
N SER A 196 -1.71 -6.92 6.56
CA SER A 196 -1.63 -6.86 5.09
C SER A 196 -0.25 -7.27 4.57
N GLY A 197 0.82 -6.88 5.26
CA GLY A 197 2.19 -7.25 4.93
C GLY A 197 2.46 -8.76 5.03
N ILE A 198 1.89 -9.43 6.05
CA ILE A 198 1.98 -10.89 6.22
C ILE A 198 1.19 -11.61 5.12
N LEU A 199 -0.03 -11.16 4.81
CA LEU A 199 -0.83 -11.75 3.73
C LEU A 199 -0.14 -11.61 2.36
N GLU A 200 0.50 -10.47 2.12
CA GLU A 200 1.29 -10.24 0.90
C GLU A 200 2.61 -11.04 0.85
N LEU A 201 3.02 -11.72 1.93
CA LEU A 201 4.25 -12.52 1.94
C LEU A 201 4.11 -13.77 1.07
N LEU A 202 2.88 -14.30 0.93
CA LEU A 202 2.56 -15.47 0.13
C LEU A 202 2.84 -15.18 -1.36
N PRO A 203 3.88 -15.79 -1.95
CA PRO A 203 4.16 -15.63 -3.37
C PRO A 203 2.96 -16.11 -4.20
N VAL A 204 2.79 -15.56 -5.39
CA VAL A 204 1.64 -15.83 -6.29
C VAL A 204 0.32 -15.27 -5.76
N LEU A 205 -0.08 -15.59 -4.53
CA LEU A 205 -1.33 -15.12 -3.92
C LEU A 205 -1.30 -13.64 -3.51
N SER A 206 -0.12 -13.03 -3.40
CA SER A 206 0.01 -11.62 -3.00
C SER A 206 -0.83 -10.66 -3.86
N GLY A 207 -1.00 -10.93 -5.17
CA GLY A 207 -1.87 -10.14 -6.03
C GLY A 207 -3.34 -10.12 -5.57
N LEU A 208 -3.88 -11.29 -5.19
CA LEU A 208 -5.23 -11.40 -4.63
C LEU A 208 -5.31 -10.75 -3.24
N CYS A 209 -4.31 -10.99 -2.39
CA CYS A 209 -4.24 -10.37 -1.06
C CYS A 209 -4.22 -8.85 -1.14
N ILE A 210 -3.53 -8.24 -2.13
CA ILE A 210 -3.55 -6.78 -2.33
C ILE A 210 -4.96 -6.28 -2.58
N ALA A 211 -5.73 -6.96 -3.43
CA ALA A 211 -7.10 -6.57 -3.73
C ALA A 211 -8.01 -6.74 -2.50
N THR A 212 -7.89 -7.86 -1.79
CA THR A 212 -8.59 -8.09 -0.52
C THR A 212 -8.23 -7.05 0.54
N ASN A 213 -6.96 -6.63 0.62
CA ASN A 213 -6.52 -5.57 1.52
C ASN A 213 -7.17 -4.22 1.18
N TYR A 214 -7.34 -3.89 -0.11
CA TYR A 214 -8.10 -2.69 -0.50
C TYR A 214 -9.56 -2.76 -0.05
N VAL A 215 -10.22 -3.89 -0.28
CA VAL A 215 -11.61 -4.10 0.15
C VAL A 215 -11.73 -4.03 1.68
N GLY A 216 -10.86 -4.74 2.40
CA GLY A 216 -10.84 -4.77 3.86
C GLY A 216 -10.57 -3.38 4.47
N ARG A 217 -9.67 -2.60 3.88
CA ARG A 217 -9.44 -1.22 4.34
C ARG A 217 -10.61 -0.30 4.04
N GLY A 218 -11.24 -0.46 2.87
CA GLY A 218 -12.45 0.28 2.51
C GLY A 218 -13.59 0.01 3.47
N LEU A 219 -13.83 -1.27 3.81
CA LEU A 219 -14.83 -1.70 4.79
C LEU A 219 -14.54 -1.11 6.17
N TRP A 220 -13.30 -1.21 6.65
CA TRP A 220 -12.90 -0.63 7.94
C TRP A 220 -13.24 0.86 8.01
N ILE A 221 -12.84 1.64 7.00
CA ILE A 221 -13.07 3.09 6.97
C ILE A 221 -14.57 3.40 6.90
N LEU A 222 -15.34 2.58 6.19
CA LEU A 222 -16.78 2.75 6.07
C LEU A 222 -17.48 2.50 7.42
N ASP A 223 -17.09 1.44 8.13
CA ASP A 223 -17.62 1.11 9.46
C ASP A 223 -17.35 2.20 10.48
N GLU A 224 -16.13 2.75 10.49
CA GLU A 224 -15.77 3.87 11.36
C GLU A 224 -16.62 5.11 11.06
N ARG A 225 -16.97 5.34 9.79
CA ARG A 225 -17.83 6.45 9.40
C ARG A 225 -19.26 6.27 9.90
N VAL A 226 -19.81 5.07 9.77
CA VAL A 226 -21.15 4.75 10.29
C VAL A 226 -21.19 4.93 11.80
N PHE A 227 -20.20 4.39 12.51
CA PHE A 227 -20.08 4.54 13.96
C PHE A 227 -20.06 6.01 14.39
N ASN A 228 -19.23 6.83 13.74
CA ASN A 228 -19.14 8.26 14.04
C ASN A 228 -20.45 9.01 13.74
N SER A 229 -21.17 8.66 12.66
CA SER A 229 -22.44 9.30 12.33
C SER A 229 -23.54 9.04 13.36
N ILE A 230 -23.60 7.80 13.90
CA ILE A 230 -24.55 7.43 14.96
C ILE A 230 -24.22 8.19 16.25
N HIS A 231 -22.94 8.26 16.61
CA HIS A 231 -22.51 8.98 17.81
C HIS A 231 -22.76 10.51 17.71
N GLU A 232 -22.57 11.11 16.53
CA GLU A 232 -22.89 12.53 16.32
C GLU A 232 -24.39 12.79 16.42
N PHE A 233 -25.22 11.89 15.88
CA PHE A 233 -26.68 11.99 15.99
C PHE A 233 -27.12 11.98 17.46
N HIS A 234 -26.61 11.03 18.26
CA HIS A 234 -26.95 10.93 19.68
C HIS A 234 -26.49 12.15 20.50
N ARG A 235 -25.35 12.76 20.13
CA ARG A 235 -24.87 13.97 20.81
C ARG A 235 -25.72 15.21 20.49
N ARG A 236 -26.39 15.23 19.34
CA ARG A 236 -27.29 16.35 18.96
C ARG A 236 -28.71 16.21 19.50
N SER A 237 -29.11 15.01 19.96
CA SER A 237 -30.43 14.76 20.54
C SER A 237 -30.51 15.00 22.05
N LEU A 238 -29.40 15.33 22.70
CA LEU A 238 -29.28 15.71 24.12
C LEU A 238 -29.01 17.21 24.22
#